data_AF-A0A4Y5UHL2-F1
#
_entry.id   AF-A0A4Y5UHL2-F1
#
_cell.length_a   1.000
_cell.length_b   1.000
_cell.length_c   1.000
_cell.angle_alpha   90.00
_cell.angle_beta   90.00
_cell.angle_gamma   90.00
#
_symmetry.space_group_name_H-M   'P 1'
#
loop_
_entity.id
_entity.type
_entity.pdbx_description
1 polymer ?
#
loop_
_entity_poly.entity_id
_entity_poly.type
_entity_poly.pdbx_seq_one_letter_code
_entity_poly.pdbx_strand_id
1 'polypeptide(L)'
;MLMVFLLASSIGVALSSPFVRPNYNNIPQCLQPMESGLCLAYIPSFYYNAAKGTCDNFVYGGCQGNSNRFFSFDECMAKCGNFKPETNENFKLVLENGEDQDSSEDSGQQVDAICSLPSVMGPCRAMMPRFYFNGDKCQSFIFGGCEGNGNNFRSVEECEQRCGSNSTEEVGENSDEASEKVSKEESSEEGSDENSEESKN
;
A
#
# COMPACT_ATOMS: atom_id res chain seq x y z
N MET A 1 -26.95 61.35 -17.23
CA MET A 1 -25.92 60.38 -16.81
C MET A 1 -26.45 59.66 -15.57
N LEU A 2 -27.08 58.50 -15.75
CA LEU A 2 -27.76 57.77 -14.68
C LEU A 2 -26.73 56.82 -14.03
N MET A 3 -26.33 57.07 -12.78
CA MET A 3 -25.46 56.13 -12.06
C MET A 3 -26.32 55.04 -11.40
N VAL A 4 -26.36 53.88 -12.05
CA VAL A 4 -26.97 52.66 -11.50
C VAL A 4 -26.00 52.06 -10.48
N PHE A 5 -26.26 52.31 -9.20
CA PHE A 5 -25.59 51.59 -8.11
C PHE A 5 -26.13 50.15 -8.07
N LEU A 6 -25.44 49.24 -8.77
CA LEU A 6 -25.65 47.81 -8.58
C LEU A 6 -25.12 47.42 -7.19
N LEU A 7 -26.04 47.28 -6.24
CA LEU A 7 -25.78 46.64 -4.96
C LEU A 7 -25.47 45.17 -5.24
N ALA A 8 -24.18 44.84 -5.31
CA ALA A 8 -23.73 43.46 -5.21
C ALA A 8 -24.01 42.96 -3.79
N SER A 9 -25.24 42.48 -3.57
CA SER A 9 -25.58 41.77 -2.34
C SER A 9 -24.66 40.56 -2.22
N SER A 10 -23.70 40.67 -1.30
CA SER A 10 -22.87 39.57 -0.83
C SER A 10 -23.75 38.57 -0.09
N ILE A 11 -24.54 37.78 -0.83
CA ILE A 11 -25.19 36.59 -0.30
C ILE A 11 -24.07 35.58 -0.06
N GLY A 12 -23.38 35.76 1.07
CA GLY A 12 -22.50 34.77 1.63
C GLY A 12 -23.34 33.56 2.02
N VAL A 13 -23.59 32.68 1.07
CA VAL A 13 -24.12 31.36 1.35
C VAL A 13 -23.04 30.64 2.15
N ALA A 14 -23.16 30.66 3.47
CA ALA A 14 -22.28 29.92 4.35
C ALA A 14 -22.49 28.43 4.04
N LEU A 15 -21.60 27.85 3.22
CA LEU A 15 -21.57 26.42 2.90
C LEU A 15 -21.09 25.58 4.10
N SER A 16 -21.34 26.05 5.33
CA SER A 16 -21.29 25.26 6.55
C SER A 16 -22.52 24.35 6.60
N SER A 17 -22.62 23.43 5.64
CA SER A 17 -23.39 22.21 5.86
C SER A 17 -22.79 21.56 7.11
N PRO A 18 -23.57 21.34 8.18
CA PRO A 18 -23.02 20.75 9.39
C PRO A 18 -22.46 19.37 9.03
N PHE A 19 -21.18 19.14 9.32
CA PHE A 19 -20.55 17.82 9.14
C PHE A 19 -21.09 16.86 10.21
N VAL A 20 -22.33 16.40 9.99
CA VAL A 20 -23.00 15.41 10.83
C VAL A 20 -22.27 14.09 10.61
N ARG A 21 -21.39 13.74 11.54
CA ARG A 21 -20.70 12.45 11.49
C ARG A 21 -21.70 11.31 11.65
N PRO A 22 -21.62 10.25 10.84
CA PRO A 22 -22.37 9.03 11.10
C PRO A 22 -22.02 8.50 12.50
N ASN A 23 -23.03 8.05 13.24
CA ASN A 23 -22.81 7.45 14.55
C ASN A 23 -22.56 5.95 14.38
N TYR A 24 -21.28 5.56 14.39
CA TYR A 24 -20.86 4.17 14.17
C TYR A 24 -21.05 3.23 15.38
N ASN A 25 -21.61 3.70 16.50
CA ASN A 25 -21.71 2.92 17.75
C ASN A 25 -22.53 1.63 17.59
N ASN A 26 -23.40 1.54 16.59
CA ASN A 26 -24.23 0.36 16.30
C ASN A 26 -23.75 -0.44 15.07
N ILE A 27 -22.61 -0.07 14.46
CA ILE A 27 -22.05 -0.77 13.31
C ILE A 27 -20.84 -1.58 13.80
N PRO A 28 -20.81 -2.91 13.62
CA PRO A 28 -19.67 -3.74 14.00
C PRO A 28 -18.36 -3.20 13.43
N GLN A 29 -17.25 -3.30 14.19
CA GLN A 29 -15.95 -2.71 13.83
C GLN A 29 -15.55 -2.99 12.37
N CYS A 30 -15.62 -4.26 11.94
CA CYS A 30 -15.26 -4.70 10.60
C CYS A 30 -16.24 -4.26 9.49
N LEU A 31 -17.38 -3.64 9.83
CA LEU A 31 -18.35 -3.08 8.88
C LEU A 31 -18.36 -1.54 8.85
N GLN A 32 -17.57 -0.88 9.69
CA GLN A 32 -17.44 0.58 9.64
C GLN A 32 -16.61 0.97 8.39
N PRO A 33 -16.91 2.09 7.72
CA PRO A 33 -16.17 2.51 6.53
C PRO A 33 -14.75 2.96 6.86
N MET A 34 -13.86 2.97 5.87
CA MET A 34 -12.60 3.70 5.96
C MET A 34 -12.87 5.19 6.24
N GLU A 35 -12.22 5.77 7.26
CA GLU A 35 -12.41 7.18 7.60
C GLU A 35 -11.10 7.86 8.02
N SER A 36 -10.60 8.74 7.15
CA SER A 36 -9.41 9.56 7.44
C SER A 36 -9.63 10.60 8.54
N GLY A 37 -10.88 11.04 8.77
CA GLY A 37 -11.19 12.17 9.66
C GLY A 37 -10.83 13.54 9.05
N LEU A 38 -10.97 14.61 9.83
CA LEU A 38 -10.77 16.00 9.35
C LEU A 38 -9.35 16.57 9.60
N CYS A 39 -8.46 15.83 10.26
CA CYS A 39 -7.09 16.28 10.49
C CYS A 39 -6.20 15.92 9.28
N LEU A 40 -5.06 16.62 9.14
CA LEU A 40 -4.19 16.55 7.96
C LEU A 40 -2.85 15.83 8.22
N ALA A 41 -2.75 15.02 9.27
CA ALA A 41 -1.57 14.19 9.48
C ALA A 41 -1.53 13.05 8.45
N TYR A 42 -0.34 12.62 8.08
CA TYR A 42 -0.14 11.42 7.27
C TYR A 42 0.18 10.24 8.20
N ILE A 43 -0.84 9.47 8.58
CA ILE A 43 -0.67 8.26 9.40
C ILE A 43 -1.12 7.05 8.58
N PRO A 44 -0.20 6.24 8.04
CA PRO A 44 -0.54 4.96 7.41
C PRO A 44 -1.33 4.08 8.39
N SER A 45 -2.38 3.44 7.90
CA SER A 45 -3.21 2.53 8.68
C SER A 45 -3.89 1.52 7.75
N PHE A 46 -4.46 0.46 8.31
CA PHE A 46 -5.24 -0.54 7.58
C PHE A 46 -6.71 -0.46 8.01
N TYR A 47 -7.62 -0.72 7.08
CA TYR A 47 -9.04 -0.94 7.36
C TYR A 47 -9.51 -2.23 6.68
N TYR A 48 -10.45 -2.94 7.29
CA TYR A 48 -11.06 -4.11 6.67
C TYR A 48 -12.09 -3.69 5.63
N ASN A 49 -11.85 -4.07 4.38
CA ASN A 49 -12.77 -3.88 3.28
C ASN A 49 -13.72 -5.08 3.17
N ALA A 50 -14.86 -5.00 3.86
CA ALA A 50 -15.85 -6.08 3.92
C ALA A 50 -16.42 -6.49 2.55
N ALA A 51 -16.34 -5.65 1.51
CA ALA A 51 -16.76 -6.00 0.16
C ALA A 51 -15.72 -6.87 -0.58
N LYS A 52 -14.44 -6.78 -0.20
CA LYS A 52 -13.35 -7.62 -0.72
C LYS A 52 -13.01 -8.82 0.20
N GLY A 53 -13.38 -8.75 1.47
CA GLY A 53 -12.95 -9.72 2.49
C GLY A 53 -11.47 -9.59 2.89
N THR A 54 -10.85 -8.42 2.70
CA THR A 54 -9.41 -8.21 2.96
C THR A 54 -9.13 -6.86 3.60
N CYS A 55 -7.94 -6.68 4.16
CA CYS A 55 -7.49 -5.43 4.77
C CYS A 55 -6.71 -4.57 3.77
N ASP A 56 -7.27 -3.41 3.40
CA ASP A 56 -6.65 -2.43 2.52
C ASP A 56 -5.92 -1.35 3.35
N ASN A 57 -4.85 -0.76 2.81
CA ASN A 57 -4.16 0.38 3.41
C ASN A 57 -4.89 1.70 3.13
N PHE A 58 -4.80 2.66 4.06
CA PHE A 58 -5.27 4.04 3.90
C PHE A 58 -4.45 5.03 4.73
N VAL A 59 -4.71 6.33 4.52
CA VAL A 59 -4.13 7.41 5.33
C VAL A 59 -5.16 7.90 6.34
N TYR A 60 -4.86 7.72 7.62
CA TYR A 60 -5.59 8.34 8.73
C TYR A 60 -5.03 9.74 9.02
N GLY A 61 -5.93 10.71 9.12
CA GLY A 61 -5.63 12.13 9.31
C GLY A 61 -5.11 12.51 10.70
N GLY A 62 -5.10 11.57 11.65
CA GLY A 62 -4.59 11.79 13.02
C GLY A 62 -5.63 12.27 14.04
N CYS A 63 -6.89 12.49 13.63
CA CYS A 63 -7.99 12.68 14.58
C CYS A 63 -9.30 12.14 14.01
N GLN A 64 -10.25 11.83 14.91
CA GLN A 64 -11.58 11.31 14.55
C GLN A 64 -11.47 9.92 13.93
N GLY A 65 -12.13 9.65 12.80
CA GLY A 65 -12.24 8.31 12.27
C GLY A 65 -13.16 7.44 13.13
N ASN A 66 -13.09 6.15 12.86
CA ASN A 66 -13.84 5.13 13.58
C ASN A 66 -12.91 3.95 13.94
N SER A 67 -13.50 2.82 14.36
CA SER A 67 -12.76 1.67 14.88
C SER A 67 -12.27 0.71 13.79
N ASN A 68 -12.69 0.84 12.52
CA ASN A 68 -12.10 0.09 11.41
C ASN A 68 -10.74 0.69 11.01
N ARG A 69 -9.81 0.73 11.96
CA ARG A 69 -8.45 1.25 11.80
C ARG A 69 -7.48 0.44 12.65
N PHE A 70 -6.50 -0.14 11.99
CA PHE A 70 -5.45 -0.99 12.55
C PHE A 70 -4.07 -0.48 12.10
N PHE A 71 -3.02 -0.80 12.85
CA PHE A 71 -1.65 -0.36 12.52
C PHE A 71 -0.89 -1.36 11.64
N SER A 72 -1.31 -2.62 11.59
CA SER A 72 -0.78 -3.63 10.67
C SER A 72 -1.88 -4.39 9.94
N PHE A 73 -1.52 -4.98 8.80
CA PHE A 73 -2.36 -5.93 8.07
C PHE A 73 -2.75 -7.12 8.97
N ASP A 74 -1.80 -7.64 9.75
CA ASP A 74 -2.01 -8.78 10.65
C ASP A 74 -3.01 -8.48 11.77
N GLU A 75 -2.93 -7.31 12.40
CA GLU A 75 -3.89 -6.87 13.42
C GLU A 75 -5.30 -6.80 12.82
N CYS A 76 -5.40 -6.26 11.60
CA CYS A 76 -6.65 -6.14 10.86
C CYS A 76 -7.22 -7.52 10.46
N MET A 77 -6.41 -8.41 9.88
CA MET A 77 -6.85 -9.73 9.43
C MET A 77 -7.12 -10.69 10.60
N ALA A 78 -6.34 -10.64 11.69
CA ALA A 78 -6.64 -11.40 12.89
C ALA A 78 -7.95 -10.94 13.55
N LYS A 79 -8.30 -9.65 13.43
CA LYS A 79 -9.55 -9.10 13.96
C LYS A 79 -10.77 -9.34 13.05
N CYS A 80 -10.59 -9.22 11.74
CA CYS A 80 -11.69 -9.11 10.77
C CYS A 80 -11.65 -10.11 9.61
N GLY A 81 -10.56 -10.85 9.36
CA GLY A 81 -10.44 -11.76 8.21
C GLY A 81 -11.44 -12.93 8.22
N ASN A 82 -11.92 -13.32 9.41
CA ASN A 82 -13.00 -14.31 9.60
C ASN A 82 -14.36 -13.65 9.87
N PHE A 83 -14.49 -12.33 9.72
CA PHE A 83 -15.73 -11.62 9.98
C PHE A 83 -16.78 -11.94 8.90
N LYS A 84 -17.68 -12.85 9.24
CA LYS A 84 -18.94 -13.03 8.53
C LYS A 84 -19.94 -12.03 9.12
N PRO A 85 -20.48 -11.06 8.36
CA PRO A 85 -21.65 -10.34 8.83
C PRO A 85 -22.76 -11.36 9.05
N GLU A 86 -23.41 -11.34 10.22
CA GLU A 86 -24.58 -12.17 10.47
C GLU A 86 -25.71 -11.74 9.54
N THR A 87 -25.78 -12.39 8.37
CA THR A 87 -26.98 -12.38 7.55
C THR A 87 -28.04 -13.17 8.29
N ASN A 88 -29.25 -12.63 8.33
CA ASN A 88 -30.40 -13.29 8.91
C ASN A 88 -30.62 -14.66 8.27
N GLU A 89 -30.51 -15.70 9.10
CA GLU A 89 -30.57 -17.14 8.79
C GLU A 89 -31.66 -17.53 7.77
N ASN A 90 -31.33 -17.47 6.48
CA ASN A 90 -32.08 -18.09 5.38
C ASN A 90 -31.26 -18.24 4.07
N PHE A 91 -29.93 -18.03 4.09
CA PHE A 91 -29.07 -18.25 2.92
C PHE A 91 -27.93 -19.25 3.17
N LYS A 92 -28.35 -20.45 3.59
CA LYS A 92 -27.77 -21.78 3.32
C LYS A 92 -26.30 -21.87 2.88
N LEU A 93 -25.45 -22.33 3.80
CA LEU A 93 -24.44 -23.39 3.59
C LEU A 93 -24.43 -24.19 4.92
N VAL A 94 -24.95 -25.41 5.06
CA VAL A 94 -24.75 -26.62 4.23
C VAL A 94 -23.38 -26.61 3.55
N LEU A 95 -22.34 -26.59 4.37
CA LEU A 95 -21.08 -27.24 4.03
C LEU A 95 -21.20 -28.70 4.49
N GLU A 96 -21.82 -29.52 3.64
CA GLU A 96 -21.78 -30.97 3.81
C GLU A 96 -20.36 -31.45 3.52
N ASN A 97 -19.82 -32.16 4.52
CA ASN A 97 -18.69 -33.08 4.49
C ASN A 97 -18.20 -33.45 3.07
N GLY A 98 -17.08 -32.84 2.66
CA GLY A 98 -16.24 -33.30 1.56
C GLY A 98 -14.84 -33.56 2.11
N GLU A 99 -14.50 -34.83 2.29
CA GLU A 99 -13.13 -35.28 2.48
C GLU A 99 -12.47 -35.39 1.10
N ASP A 100 -11.40 -34.65 0.87
CA ASP A 100 -10.43 -34.95 -0.19
C ASP A 100 -9.03 -34.98 0.43
N GLN A 101 -8.62 -36.17 0.87
CA GLN A 101 -7.21 -36.51 1.03
C GLN A 101 -6.71 -37.06 -0.30
N ASP A 102 -5.84 -36.34 -0.99
CA ASP A 102 -4.85 -36.99 -1.85
C ASP A 102 -3.53 -36.22 -1.89
N SER A 103 -2.47 -36.96 -2.16
CA SER A 103 -1.08 -36.57 -2.08
C SER A 103 -0.42 -36.48 -3.44
N SER A 104 0.28 -35.39 -3.73
CA SER A 104 1.33 -35.38 -4.75
C SER A 104 2.44 -34.38 -4.41
N GLU A 105 3.66 -34.89 -4.33
CA GLU A 105 4.85 -34.09 -4.64
C GLU A 105 4.82 -33.84 -6.16
N ASP A 106 4.23 -32.73 -6.60
CA ASP A 106 4.24 -32.31 -7.99
C ASP A 106 5.02 -31.00 -8.15
N SER A 107 5.92 -30.97 -9.13
CA SER A 107 6.90 -29.91 -9.34
C SER A 107 6.29 -28.71 -10.07
N GLY A 108 5.36 -28.02 -9.39
CA GLY A 108 4.73 -26.78 -9.84
C GLY A 108 5.40 -25.53 -9.28
N GLN A 109 6.03 -24.75 -10.16
CA GLN A 109 6.40 -23.32 -10.04
C GLN A 109 6.47 -22.75 -8.60
N GLN A 110 7.67 -22.73 -8.01
CA GLN A 110 7.92 -22.15 -6.68
C GLN A 110 7.69 -20.63 -6.68
N VAL A 111 6.47 -20.21 -6.34
CA VAL A 111 6.22 -18.86 -5.82
C VAL A 111 6.97 -18.76 -4.50
N ASP A 112 7.87 -17.77 -4.35
CA ASP A 112 8.63 -17.63 -3.10
C ASP A 112 7.66 -17.43 -1.93
N ALA A 113 7.81 -18.23 -0.88
CA ALA A 113 7.03 -18.10 0.35
C ALA A 113 7.08 -16.67 0.91
N ILE A 114 8.15 -15.91 0.67
CA ILE A 114 8.24 -14.47 0.97
C ILE A 114 7.08 -13.69 0.36
N CYS A 115 6.70 -13.95 -0.88
CA CYS A 115 5.64 -13.24 -1.59
C CYS A 115 4.23 -13.49 -1.02
N SER A 116 4.07 -14.56 -0.24
CA SER A 116 2.81 -14.86 0.48
C SER A 116 2.78 -14.31 1.92
N LEU A 117 3.86 -13.67 2.40
CA LEU A 117 3.89 -13.06 3.73
C LEU A 117 3.12 -11.72 3.74
N PRO A 118 2.56 -11.29 4.88
CA PRO A 118 1.92 -9.97 5.02
C PRO A 118 2.93 -8.82 4.99
N SER A 119 2.50 -7.59 4.68
CA SER A 119 3.33 -6.40 4.95
C SER A 119 3.36 -6.08 6.45
N VAL A 120 4.56 -5.93 7.00
CA VAL A 120 4.77 -5.64 8.42
C VAL A 120 5.54 -4.34 8.60
N MET A 121 4.88 -3.34 9.18
CA MET A 121 5.51 -2.05 9.54
C MET A 121 6.57 -2.21 10.63
N GLY A 122 6.38 -3.13 11.58
CA GLY A 122 7.25 -3.27 12.75
C GLY A 122 6.99 -2.20 13.83
N PRO A 123 7.69 -2.28 14.99
CA PRO A 123 7.43 -1.41 16.14
C PRO A 123 8.12 -0.04 16.06
N CYS A 124 9.12 0.12 15.19
CA CYS A 124 9.80 1.38 14.96
C CYS A 124 8.93 2.39 14.20
N ARG A 125 9.27 3.68 14.31
CA ARG A 125 8.44 4.81 13.82
C ARG A 125 9.11 5.63 12.72
N ALA A 126 10.08 5.07 12.01
CA ALA A 126 10.57 5.69 10.78
C ALA A 126 9.50 5.60 9.69
N MET A 127 9.51 6.55 8.75
CA MET A 127 8.59 6.55 7.62
C MET A 127 9.37 6.15 6.36
N MET A 128 9.70 4.85 6.24
CA MET A 128 10.42 4.34 5.07
C MET A 128 9.43 3.78 4.04
N PRO A 129 9.26 4.41 2.85
CA PRO A 129 8.48 3.81 1.78
C PRO A 129 9.14 2.51 1.31
N ARG A 130 8.34 1.45 1.21
CA ARG A 130 8.71 0.10 0.79
C ARG A 130 7.59 -0.50 -0.04
N PHE A 131 7.86 -1.64 -0.67
CA PHE A 131 6.89 -2.38 -1.47
C PHE A 131 6.72 -3.80 -0.92
N TYR A 132 5.51 -4.33 -1.03
CA TYR A 132 5.18 -5.72 -0.71
C TYR A 132 4.26 -6.29 -1.79
N PHE A 133 4.34 -7.58 -2.05
CA PHE A 133 3.41 -8.29 -2.92
C PHE A 133 2.16 -8.67 -2.15
N ASN A 134 0.98 -8.37 -2.67
CA ASN A 134 -0.30 -8.62 -1.98
C ASN A 134 -1.05 -9.87 -2.47
N GLY A 135 -0.39 -10.74 -3.25
CA GLY A 135 -1.00 -11.89 -3.94
C GLY A 135 -1.47 -11.61 -5.37
N ASP A 136 -1.55 -10.35 -5.79
CA ASP A 136 -1.94 -9.89 -7.14
C ASP A 136 -0.85 -8.99 -7.75
N LYS A 137 -0.39 -8.00 -6.98
CA LYS A 137 0.60 -7.00 -7.44
C LYS A 137 1.44 -6.45 -6.29
N CYS A 138 2.51 -5.77 -6.67
CA CYS A 138 3.33 -5.00 -5.74
C CYS A 138 2.63 -3.69 -5.35
N GLN A 139 2.51 -3.45 -4.05
CA GLN A 139 1.89 -2.25 -3.47
C GLN A 139 2.86 -1.58 -2.50
N SER A 140 2.78 -0.26 -2.39
CA SER A 140 3.60 0.47 -1.42
C SER A 140 3.00 0.41 -0.02
N PHE A 141 3.88 0.33 0.98
CA PHE A 141 3.56 0.46 2.39
C PHE A 141 4.67 1.24 3.11
N ILE A 142 4.43 1.61 4.37
CA ILE A 142 5.47 2.22 5.21
C ILE A 142 6.06 1.16 6.14
N PHE A 143 7.37 0.97 6.02
CA PHE A 143 8.16 0.21 6.97
C PHE A 143 8.68 1.14 8.07
N GLY A 144 8.46 0.74 9.32
CA GLY A 144 8.85 1.46 10.53
C GLY A 144 10.35 1.53 10.77
N GLY A 145 11.15 0.76 10.01
CA GLY A 145 12.61 0.80 10.03
C GLY A 145 13.29 -0.27 10.89
N CYS A 146 12.52 -1.14 11.57
CA CYS A 146 13.06 -2.30 12.29
C CYS A 146 12.06 -3.46 12.33
N GLU A 147 12.57 -4.67 12.57
CA GLU A 147 11.82 -5.93 12.54
C GLU A 147 11.10 -6.14 11.19
N GLY A 148 9.92 -6.76 11.18
CA GLY A 148 9.19 -7.11 9.97
C GLY A 148 9.56 -8.48 9.39
N ASN A 149 9.26 -8.69 8.11
CA ASN A 149 9.51 -9.94 7.40
C ASN A 149 10.07 -9.67 5.99
N GLY A 150 10.24 -10.73 5.18
CA GLY A 150 10.85 -10.65 3.86
C GLY A 150 10.04 -9.91 2.78
N ASN A 151 8.73 -9.72 2.94
CA ASN A 151 7.88 -9.06 1.93
C ASN A 151 7.99 -7.53 2.04
N ASN A 152 9.20 -7.04 1.80
CA ASN A 152 9.64 -5.69 2.17
C ASN A 152 10.78 -5.22 1.25
N PHE A 153 10.41 -4.92 0.02
CA PHE A 153 11.29 -4.52 -1.07
C PHE A 153 11.48 -2.99 -1.09
N ARG A 154 12.62 -2.52 -1.63
CA ARG A 154 12.94 -1.08 -1.72
C ARG A 154 12.30 -0.40 -2.92
N SER A 155 12.03 -1.15 -4.00
CA SER A 155 11.38 -0.65 -5.20
C SER A 155 10.26 -1.58 -5.68
N VAL A 156 9.43 -1.09 -6.60
CA VAL A 156 8.36 -1.91 -7.19
C VAL A 156 8.94 -2.99 -8.10
N GLU A 157 10.03 -2.68 -8.81
CA GLU A 157 10.73 -3.59 -9.72
C GLU A 157 11.37 -4.76 -8.96
N GLU A 158 11.99 -4.51 -7.80
CA GLU A 158 12.54 -5.55 -6.92
C GLU A 158 11.44 -6.53 -6.46
N CYS A 159 10.27 -5.98 -6.10
CA CYS A 159 9.10 -6.75 -5.72
C CYS A 159 8.51 -7.56 -6.91
N GLU A 160 8.36 -6.94 -8.08
CA GLU A 160 7.77 -7.58 -9.27
C GLU A 160 8.69 -8.65 -9.85
N GLN A 161 10.01 -8.43 -9.83
CA GLN A 161 11.00 -9.45 -10.21
C GLN A 161 10.98 -10.65 -9.27
N ARG A 162 10.70 -10.44 -7.98
CA ARG A 162 10.64 -11.53 -6.99
C ARG A 162 9.31 -12.27 -6.99
N CYS A 163 8.21 -11.56 -7.18
CA CYS A 163 6.85 -12.03 -6.87
C CYS A 163 5.82 -11.89 -8.00
N GLY A 164 6.08 -11.06 -9.02
CA GLY A 164 5.13 -10.74 -10.09
C GLY A 164 5.08 -11.75 -11.25
N SER A 165 5.79 -12.88 -11.14
CA SER A 165 5.97 -13.87 -12.21
C SER A 165 4.72 -14.72 -12.50
N ASN A 166 3.69 -14.11 -13.09
CA ASN A 166 2.65 -14.85 -13.81
C ASN A 166 3.22 -15.39 -15.14
N SER A 167 3.65 -16.65 -15.11
CA SER A 167 3.97 -17.56 -16.23
C SER A 167 4.06 -16.98 -17.66
N THR A 168 5.27 -16.56 -18.08
CA THR A 168 5.77 -16.76 -19.46
C THR A 168 7.29 -16.92 -19.45
N GLU A 169 7.78 -18.15 -19.46
CA GLU A 169 9.12 -18.43 -19.97
C GLU A 169 9.06 -18.43 -21.50
N GLU A 170 9.64 -17.40 -22.13
CA GLU A 170 10.24 -17.56 -23.46
C GLU A 170 11.72 -17.19 -23.37
N VAL A 171 12.51 -18.10 -22.79
CA VAL A 171 13.97 -18.09 -22.94
C VAL A 171 14.29 -18.65 -24.32
N GLY A 172 14.26 -17.77 -25.32
CA GLY A 172 14.76 -18.02 -26.66
C GLY A 172 16.15 -17.44 -26.86
N GLU A 173 17.17 -18.00 -26.21
CA GLU A 173 18.56 -17.66 -26.55
C GLU A 173 18.90 -18.19 -27.95
N ASN A 174 19.21 -17.28 -28.87
CA ASN A 174 20.02 -17.59 -30.06
C ASN A 174 21.16 -16.59 -30.12
N SER A 175 22.38 -17.11 -29.97
CA SER A 175 23.60 -16.42 -30.36
C SER A 175 23.63 -16.24 -31.88
N ASP A 176 23.77 -15.00 -32.36
CA ASP A 176 24.99 -14.57 -33.05
C ASP A 176 24.87 -13.17 -33.71
N GLU A 177 26.04 -12.59 -34.00
CA GLU A 177 26.29 -11.55 -35.02
C GLU A 177 26.01 -10.05 -34.70
N ALA A 178 26.91 -9.50 -33.88
CA ALA A 178 27.79 -8.35 -34.19
C ALA A 178 27.26 -7.00 -34.78
N SER A 179 27.56 -5.92 -34.03
CA SER A 179 27.91 -4.54 -34.47
C SER A 179 26.85 -3.71 -35.24
N GLU A 180 26.61 -2.42 -34.92
CA GLU A 180 27.52 -1.33 -35.32
C GLU A 180 27.26 0.02 -34.58
N LYS A 181 28.35 0.72 -34.22
CA LYS A 181 28.55 2.17 -33.91
C LYS A 181 27.58 2.92 -32.97
N VAL A 182 28.13 3.28 -31.80
CA VAL A 182 27.93 4.63 -31.22
C VAL A 182 29.20 5.45 -31.49
N SER A 183 29.03 6.68 -31.99
CA SER A 183 30.12 7.61 -32.30
C SER A 183 30.70 8.26 -31.04
N LYS A 184 32.03 8.40 -31.04
CA LYS A 184 32.85 8.95 -29.96
C LYS A 184 33.12 10.44 -30.19
N GLU A 185 32.90 11.28 -29.18
CA GLU A 185 33.62 12.54 -28.99
C GLU A 185 34.04 12.69 -27.51
N GLU A 186 35.30 13.00 -27.28
CA GLU A 186 35.97 13.22 -25.98
C GLU A 186 37.21 14.11 -26.23
N SER A 187 37.79 14.66 -25.15
CA SER A 187 38.90 15.63 -25.03
C SER A 187 38.48 17.12 -25.09
N SER A 188 39.05 18.01 -24.28
CA SER A 188 40.27 17.97 -23.45
C SER A 188 40.04 18.71 -22.10
N GLU A 189 40.56 18.25 -20.94
CA GLU A 189 41.83 18.67 -20.25
C GLU A 189 41.89 20.18 -19.90
N GLU A 190 42.45 20.68 -18.79
CA GLU A 190 43.43 20.24 -17.77
C GLU A 190 42.87 20.58 -16.34
N GLY A 191 43.40 20.25 -15.15
CA GLY A 191 44.74 19.87 -14.68
C GLY A 191 45.23 20.85 -13.57
N SER A 192 45.88 20.30 -12.52
CA SER A 192 46.37 20.98 -11.28
C SER A 192 45.26 21.44 -10.28
N ASP A 193 45.48 21.61 -8.96
CA ASP A 193 46.71 21.50 -8.12
C ASP A 193 46.40 21.08 -6.65
N GLU A 194 47.43 20.81 -5.84
CA GLU A 194 47.34 20.61 -4.38
C GLU A 194 47.44 21.95 -3.58
N ASN A 195 46.71 22.10 -2.47
CA ASN A 195 47.38 22.34 -1.17
C ASN A 195 46.49 22.23 0.07
N SER A 196 47.11 21.82 1.17
CA SER A 196 46.63 21.98 2.55
C SER A 196 47.02 23.34 3.11
N GLU A 197 46.20 23.97 3.96
CA GLU A 197 46.75 24.74 5.09
C GLU A 197 45.77 24.92 6.25
N GLU A 198 46.30 24.73 7.47
CA GLU A 198 45.65 24.95 8.75
C GLU A 198 46.31 26.17 9.42
N SER A 199 45.57 27.26 9.69
CA SER A 199 45.91 28.22 10.74
C SER A 199 44.85 29.29 11.05
N LYS A 200 44.50 29.35 12.34
CA LYS A 200 44.27 30.55 13.19
C LYS A 200 43.84 31.87 12.54
N ASN A 201 42.65 32.34 12.93
CA ASN A 201 42.51 33.47 13.88
C ASN A 201 41.19 33.38 14.64
#